data_AF-A0A853JF50-F1
#
_entry.id   AF-A0A853JF50-F1
#
_cell.length_a   1.000
_cell.length_b   1.000
_cell.length_c   1.000
_cell.angle_alpha   90.00
_cell.angle_beta   90.00
_cell.angle_gamma   90.00
#
_symmetry.space_group_name_H-M   'P 1'
#
loop_
_entity.id
_entity.type
_entity.pdbx_description
1 polymer ?
#
loop_
_entity_poly.entity_id
_entity_poly.type
_entity_poly.pdbx_seq_one_letter_code
_entity_poly.pdbx_strand_id
1 'polypeptide(L)'
;MCALGVLWTLPNTVLGLGAGAAGLAFGATARLDRRELAIVFQRWPWGPGGAMTLGNVILHTADSLDAPCFTYAHRAGHCEEPAVRIGDHERAHVLQYMALGPLFLPLYLLCGGISVRNRFERAADRYARTGRGWWPWG
;
A
#
# COMPACT_ATOMS: atom_id res chain seq x y z
N MET A 1 -5.07 10.20 12.29
CA MET A 1 -3.70 10.58 11.89
C MET A 1 -3.81 11.91 11.14
N CYS A 2 -3.11 12.92 11.66
CA CYS A 2 -3.32 14.33 11.31
C CYS A 2 -2.53 14.75 10.06
N ALA A 3 -2.77 15.99 9.59
CA ALA A 3 -2.00 16.66 8.53
C ALA A 3 -0.48 16.52 8.71
N LEU A 4 0.01 16.46 9.95
CA LEU A 4 1.42 16.20 10.27
C LEU A 4 1.96 14.90 9.65
N GLY A 5 1.18 13.83 9.63
CA GLY A 5 1.59 12.56 9.02
C GLY A 5 1.71 12.67 7.50
N VAL A 6 0.80 13.40 6.84
CA VAL A 6 0.86 13.69 5.40
C VAL A 6 2.12 14.50 5.08
N LEU A 7 2.37 15.55 5.85
CA LEU A 7 3.58 16.38 5.70
C LEU A 7 4.85 15.55 5.94
N TRP A 8 4.84 14.68 6.95
CA TRP A 8 5.98 13.84 7.28
C TRP A 8 6.31 12.85 6.16
N THR A 9 5.30 12.28 5.50
CA THR A 9 5.54 11.37 4.36
C THR A 9 5.60 12.06 2.99
N LEU A 10 5.70 13.40 2.94
CA LEU A 10 5.80 14.14 1.68
C LEU A 10 6.89 13.63 0.74
N PRO A 11 8.14 13.33 1.20
CA PRO A 11 9.18 12.86 0.28
C PRO A 11 8.78 11.60 -0.48
N ASN A 12 8.18 10.60 0.19
CA ASN A 12 7.69 9.40 -0.48
C ASN A 12 6.49 9.69 -1.38
N THR A 13 5.60 10.59 -0.94
CA THR A 13 4.43 11.00 -1.72
C THR A 13 4.83 11.68 -3.02
N VAL A 14 5.88 12.51 -3.02
CA VAL A 14 6.44 13.13 -4.22
C VAL A 14 6.97 12.07 -5.20
N LEU A 15 7.67 11.05 -4.71
CA LEU A 15 8.11 9.93 -5.54
C LEU A 15 6.93 9.16 -6.15
N GLY A 16 5.91 8.88 -5.34
CA GLY A 16 4.66 8.25 -5.79
C GLY A 16 3.93 9.09 -6.84
N LEU A 17 3.83 10.41 -6.64
CA LEU A 17 3.22 11.33 -7.60
C LEU A 17 4.02 11.40 -8.89
N GLY A 18 5.36 11.44 -8.82
CA GLY A 18 6.23 11.44 -9.99
C GLY A 18 6.05 10.16 -10.82
N ALA A 19 6.03 9.00 -10.16
CA ALA A 19 5.72 7.74 -10.80
C ALA A 19 4.31 7.77 -11.41
N GLY A 20 3.29 8.08 -10.62
CA GLY A 20 1.90 8.17 -11.06
C GLY A 20 1.71 9.08 -12.28
N ALA A 21 2.34 10.26 -12.28
CA ALA A 21 2.33 11.20 -13.38
C ALA A 21 2.96 10.62 -14.65
N ALA A 22 4.05 9.86 -14.54
CA ALA A 22 4.60 9.11 -15.66
C ALA A 22 3.56 8.12 -16.20
N GLY A 23 2.87 7.36 -15.33
CA GLY A 23 1.84 6.42 -15.73
C GLY A 23 0.63 7.05 -16.43
N LEU A 24 0.27 8.31 -16.12
CA LEU A 24 -0.80 9.02 -16.82
C LEU A 24 -0.54 9.14 -18.32
N ALA A 25 0.72 9.32 -18.72
CA ALA A 25 1.11 9.38 -20.13
C ALA A 25 0.93 8.04 -20.87
N PHE A 26 0.72 6.96 -20.14
CA PHE A 26 0.55 5.59 -20.66
C PHE A 26 -0.83 4.99 -20.30
N GLY A 27 -1.82 5.84 -20.00
CA GLY A 27 -3.22 5.43 -19.84
C GLY A 27 -3.70 5.15 -18.40
N ALA A 28 -2.84 5.38 -17.40
CA ALA A 28 -3.27 5.35 -16.01
C ALA A 28 -4.27 6.49 -15.72
N THR A 29 -5.10 6.33 -14.68
CA THR A 29 -5.97 7.42 -14.17
C THR A 29 -5.77 7.64 -12.70
N ALA A 30 -5.74 8.92 -12.30
CA ALA A 30 -5.65 9.32 -10.91
C ALA A 30 -7.04 9.60 -10.32
N ARG A 31 -7.26 9.17 -9.07
CA ARG A 31 -8.42 9.58 -8.26
C ARG A 31 -7.98 9.87 -6.84
N LEU A 32 -8.56 10.90 -6.21
CA LEU A 32 -8.40 11.09 -4.77
C LEU A 32 -9.36 10.13 -4.04
N ASP A 33 -8.82 9.23 -3.25
CA ASP A 33 -9.60 8.29 -2.46
C ASP A 33 -9.50 8.62 -0.97
N ARG A 34 -10.57 9.20 -0.44
CA ARG A 34 -10.63 9.59 0.98
C ARG A 34 -10.67 8.39 1.92
N ARG A 35 -11.16 7.23 1.45
CA ARG A 35 -11.13 6.01 2.25
C ARG A 35 -9.68 5.58 2.43
N GLU A 36 -8.88 5.56 1.36
CA GLU A 36 -7.49 5.11 1.47
C GLU A 36 -6.53 6.21 1.95
N LEU A 37 -7.02 7.44 2.12
CA LEU A 37 -6.20 8.62 2.46
C LEU A 37 -5.09 8.84 1.44
N ALA A 38 -5.35 8.56 0.17
CA ALA A 38 -4.34 8.55 -0.87
C ALA A 38 -4.87 9.01 -2.23
N ILE A 39 -3.95 9.44 -3.09
CA ILE A 39 -4.20 9.56 -4.52
C ILE A 39 -3.89 8.21 -5.14
N VAL A 40 -4.90 7.60 -5.78
CA VAL A 40 -4.81 6.28 -6.38
C VAL A 40 -4.64 6.43 -7.88
N PHE A 41 -3.55 5.90 -8.42
CA PHE A 41 -3.33 5.73 -9.85
C PHE A 41 -3.72 4.30 -10.23
N GLN A 42 -4.79 4.16 -11.01
CA GLN A 42 -5.33 2.90 -11.50
C GLN A 42 -4.87 2.63 -12.93
N ARG A 43 -4.97 1.37 -13.38
CA ARG A 43 -4.43 0.92 -14.69
C ARG A 43 -2.96 1.29 -14.87
N TRP A 44 -2.17 1.13 -13.81
CA TRP A 44 -0.73 1.32 -13.86
C TRP A 44 -0.10 0.34 -14.88
N PRO A 45 0.70 0.83 -15.85
CA PRO A 45 1.08 0.05 -17.03
C PRO A 45 2.29 -0.89 -16.83
N TRP A 46 3.00 -0.80 -15.70
CA TRP A 46 4.26 -1.51 -15.49
C TRP A 46 4.26 -2.42 -14.25
N GLY A 47 5.04 -3.49 -14.31
CA GLY A 47 5.27 -4.40 -13.17
C GLY A 47 4.41 -5.68 -13.22
N PRO A 48 4.61 -6.59 -12.25
CA PRO A 48 4.05 -7.94 -12.26
C PRO A 48 2.56 -8.02 -11.87
N GLY A 49 1.88 -6.88 -11.73
CA GLY A 49 0.52 -6.80 -11.21
C GLY A 49 0.46 -6.49 -9.70
N GLY A 50 -0.69 -6.00 -9.23
CA GLY A 50 -0.95 -5.72 -7.81
C GLY A 50 -1.07 -4.22 -7.51
N ALA A 51 -0.70 -3.85 -6.30
CA ALA A 51 -0.64 -2.46 -5.86
C ALA A 51 0.67 -2.18 -5.11
N MET A 52 1.09 -0.92 -5.12
CA MET A 52 2.24 -0.44 -4.38
C MET A 52 1.92 0.95 -3.81
N THR A 53 2.11 1.09 -2.51
CA THR A 53 1.98 2.38 -1.81
C THR A 53 3.32 3.10 -1.71
N LEU A 54 3.31 4.41 -1.97
CA LEU A 54 4.42 5.33 -1.75
C LEU A 54 3.90 6.60 -1.07
N GLY A 55 4.02 6.67 0.26
CA GLY A 55 3.44 7.78 1.03
C GLY A 55 1.92 7.78 0.97
N ASN A 56 1.34 8.91 0.55
CA ASN A 56 -0.11 9.05 0.28
C ASN A 56 -0.46 8.82 -1.19
N VAL A 57 0.30 7.98 -1.90
CA VAL A 57 0.01 7.56 -3.28
C VAL A 57 -0.06 6.04 -3.36
N ILE A 58 -1.06 5.52 -4.06
CA ILE A 58 -1.18 4.10 -4.37
C ILE A 58 -1.12 3.94 -5.89
N LEU A 59 -0.17 3.14 -6.38
CA LEU A 59 -0.08 2.74 -7.79
C LEU A 59 -0.67 1.34 -7.91
N HIS A 60 -1.66 1.14 -8.77
CA HIS A 60 -2.39 -0.10 -8.88
C HIS A 60 -2.64 -0.49 -10.34
N THR A 61 -2.36 -1.74 -10.69
CA THR A 61 -2.46 -2.20 -12.08
C THR A 61 -3.90 -2.48 -12.53
N ALA A 62 -4.83 -2.77 -11.61
CA ALA A 62 -6.22 -3.05 -11.97
C ALA A 62 -7.11 -1.78 -11.91
N ASP A 63 -8.38 -1.96 -12.26
CA ASP A 63 -9.36 -0.88 -12.36
C ASP A 63 -9.95 -0.45 -11.01
N SER A 64 -9.83 -1.28 -9.96
CA SER A 64 -10.39 -0.96 -8.65
C SER A 64 -9.57 -1.56 -7.50
N LEU A 65 -9.40 -0.75 -6.45
CA LEU A 65 -8.88 -1.21 -5.16
C LEU A 65 -9.88 -2.09 -4.38
N ASP A 66 -11.09 -2.29 -4.90
CA ASP A 66 -12.04 -3.25 -4.33
C ASP A 66 -11.77 -4.68 -4.78
N ALA A 67 -10.76 -4.89 -5.63
CA ALA A 67 -10.37 -6.22 -6.08
C ALA A 67 -9.98 -7.12 -4.90
N PRO A 68 -10.48 -8.38 -4.88
CA PRO A 68 -10.06 -9.35 -3.88
C PRO A 68 -8.60 -9.76 -4.13
N CYS A 69 -7.81 -9.87 -3.06
CA CYS A 69 -6.47 -10.44 -3.10
C CYS A 69 -6.26 -11.39 -1.91
N PHE A 70 -5.36 -12.36 -2.09
CA PHE A 70 -4.93 -13.22 -0.98
C PHE A 70 -3.77 -12.57 -0.23
N THR A 71 -3.78 -12.71 1.09
CA THR A 71 -2.68 -12.30 1.95
C THR A 71 -1.40 -13.05 1.61
N TYR A 72 -0.26 -12.56 2.09
CA TYR A 72 1.01 -13.26 1.87
C TYR A 72 1.05 -14.62 2.58
N ALA A 73 0.40 -14.75 3.74
CA ALA A 73 0.35 -16.01 4.47
C ALA A 73 -0.43 -17.08 3.68
N HIS A 74 -1.56 -16.70 3.10
CA HIS A 74 -2.32 -17.59 2.21
C HIS A 74 -1.51 -17.94 0.97
N ARG A 75 -0.96 -16.93 0.26
CA ARG A 75 -0.16 -17.16 -0.96
C ARG A 75 1.07 -18.04 -0.72
N ALA A 76 1.63 -18.02 0.49
CA ALA A 76 2.75 -18.88 0.89
C ALA A 76 2.31 -20.29 1.34
N GLY A 77 1.01 -20.60 1.36
CA GLY A 77 0.47 -21.88 1.82
C GLY A 77 0.54 -22.08 3.34
N HIS A 78 0.72 -21.02 4.12
CA HIS A 78 0.78 -21.10 5.58
C HIS A 78 -0.62 -21.19 6.23
N CYS A 79 -1.66 -20.75 5.53
CA CYS A 79 -3.05 -20.81 5.98
C CYS A 79 -4.01 -20.79 4.80
N GLU A 80 -5.27 -21.13 5.06
CA GLU A 80 -6.40 -20.89 4.16
C GLU A 80 -7.32 -19.85 4.79
N GLU A 81 -7.46 -18.71 4.14
CA GLU A 81 -8.27 -17.59 4.62
C GLU A 81 -8.98 -16.89 3.46
N PRO A 82 -10.16 -16.28 3.71
CA PRO A 82 -10.89 -15.58 2.66
C PRO A 82 -10.05 -14.45 2.07
N ALA A 83 -10.28 -14.16 0.79
CA ALA A 83 -9.66 -13.03 0.13
C ALA A 83 -10.02 -11.72 0.85
N VAL A 84 -9.06 -10.81 0.92
CA VAL A 84 -9.20 -9.46 1.48
C VAL A 84 -9.27 -8.43 0.38
N ARG A 85 -9.68 -7.22 0.72
CA ARG A 85 -9.70 -6.12 -0.24
C ARG A 85 -8.30 -5.51 -0.37
N ILE A 86 -7.78 -5.39 -1.58
CA ILE A 86 -6.44 -4.82 -1.81
C ILE A 86 -6.33 -3.38 -1.30
N GLY A 87 -7.40 -2.59 -1.41
CA GLY A 87 -7.44 -1.23 -0.86
C GLY A 87 -7.25 -1.17 0.65
N ASP A 88 -7.78 -2.12 1.42
CA ASP A 88 -7.58 -2.13 2.87
C ASP A 88 -6.12 -2.51 3.22
N HIS A 89 -5.49 -3.39 2.45
CA HIS A 89 -4.07 -3.72 2.59
C HIS A 89 -3.18 -2.50 2.30
N GLU A 90 -3.36 -1.84 1.14
CA GLU A 90 -2.59 -0.64 0.79
C GLU A 90 -2.84 0.52 1.76
N ARG A 91 -4.07 0.68 2.26
CA ARG A 91 -4.37 1.67 3.29
C ARG A 91 -3.54 1.46 4.55
N ALA A 92 -3.26 0.22 4.95
CA ALA A 92 -2.37 -0.03 6.08
C ALA A 92 -0.97 0.52 5.80
N HIS A 93 -0.45 0.35 4.58
CA HIS A 93 0.82 0.95 4.17
C HIS A 93 0.77 2.48 4.19
N VAL A 94 -0.32 3.11 3.75
CA VAL A 94 -0.49 4.57 3.86
C VAL A 94 -0.37 5.03 5.32
N LEU A 95 -1.02 4.32 6.25
CA LEU A 95 -0.93 4.63 7.69
C LEU A 95 0.50 4.42 8.22
N GLN A 96 1.17 3.34 7.80
CA GLN A 96 2.57 3.08 8.18
C GLN A 96 3.51 4.17 7.65
N TYR A 97 3.32 4.62 6.41
CA TYR A 97 4.03 5.78 5.84
C TYR A 97 3.74 7.07 6.60
N MET A 98 2.49 7.37 6.93
CA MET A 98 2.16 8.57 7.71
C MET A 98 2.78 8.55 9.12
N ALA A 99 3.02 7.37 9.70
CA ALA A 99 3.68 7.24 11.00
C ALA A 99 5.22 7.33 10.89
N LEU A 100 5.82 6.70 9.88
CA LEU A 100 7.27 6.54 9.76
C LEU A 100 7.94 7.52 8.78
N GLY A 101 7.16 8.14 7.90
CA GLY A 101 7.62 9.08 6.88
C GLY A 101 8.68 8.45 5.99
N PRO A 102 9.82 9.13 5.76
CA PRO A 102 10.91 8.60 4.94
C PRO A 102 11.52 7.30 5.48
N LEU A 103 11.37 7.00 6.78
CA LEU A 103 11.93 5.80 7.41
C LEU A 103 11.15 4.52 7.07
N PHE A 104 9.95 4.63 6.50
CA PHE A 104 9.16 3.46 6.12
C PHE A 104 9.93 2.53 5.18
N LEU A 105 10.46 3.05 4.06
CA LEU A 105 11.14 2.22 3.05
C LEU A 105 12.39 1.53 3.61
N PRO A 106 13.32 2.23 4.30
CA PRO A 106 14.45 1.58 4.95
C PRO A 106 14.04 0.48 5.91
N LEU A 107 13.06 0.73 6.80
CA LEU A 107 12.61 -0.27 7.77
C LEU A 107 11.90 -1.44 7.11
N TYR A 108 11.09 -1.18 6.08
CA TYR A 108 10.41 -2.19 5.28
C TYR A 108 11.41 -3.13 4.60
N LEU A 109 12.48 -2.57 3.99
CA LEU A 109 13.55 -3.35 3.37
C LEU A 109 14.37 -4.14 4.41
N LEU A 110 14.70 -3.53 5.55
CA LEU A 110 15.38 -4.21 6.67
C LEU A 110 14.54 -5.36 7.25
N CYS A 111 13.21 -5.29 7.14
CA CYS A 111 12.29 -6.36 7.54
C CYS A 111 12.08 -7.42 6.45
N GLY A 112 12.81 -7.37 5.34
CA GLY A 112 12.79 -8.40 4.28
C GLY A 112 12.01 -8.03 3.02
N GLY A 113 11.56 -6.78 2.88
CA GLY A 113 10.90 -6.31 1.66
C GLY A 113 9.58 -7.04 1.38
N ILE A 114 9.25 -7.23 0.10
CA ILE A 114 8.02 -7.91 -0.31
C ILE A 114 8.13 -9.40 0.04
N SER A 115 7.60 -9.78 1.20
CA SER A 115 7.73 -11.14 1.73
C SER A 115 6.71 -11.43 2.83
N VAL A 116 6.25 -12.69 2.92
CA VAL A 116 5.44 -13.18 4.05
C VAL A 116 6.12 -13.01 5.41
N ARG A 117 7.46 -12.94 5.43
CA ARG A 117 8.25 -12.72 6.66
C ARG A 117 8.35 -11.25 7.06
N ASN A 118 7.94 -10.32 6.20
CA ASN A 118 7.97 -8.91 6.52
C ASN A 118 6.83 -8.55 7.50
N ARG A 119 7.19 -7.89 8.60
CA ARG A 119 6.27 -7.45 9.64
C ARG A 119 5.25 -6.44 9.13
N PHE A 120 5.67 -5.57 8.21
CA PHE A 120 4.83 -4.55 7.60
C PHE A 120 3.74 -5.19 6.74
N GLU A 121 4.12 -6.17 5.91
CA GLU A 121 3.19 -6.97 5.10
C GLU A 121 2.20 -7.74 5.96
N ARG A 122 2.68 -8.43 7.01
CA ARG A 122 1.78 -9.12 7.94
C ARG A 122 0.81 -8.17 8.64
N ALA A 123 1.23 -6.96 8.97
CA ALA A 123 0.36 -5.97 9.60
C ALA A 123 -0.65 -5.39 8.61
N ALA A 124 -0.26 -5.21 7.36
CA ALA A 124 -1.18 -4.84 6.29
C ALA A 124 -2.23 -5.93 6.03
N ASP A 125 -1.82 -7.19 5.99
CA ASP A 125 -2.72 -8.35 5.90
C ASP A 125 -3.68 -8.44 7.09
N ARG A 126 -3.17 -8.29 8.32
CA ARG A 126 -4.03 -8.26 9.53
C ARG A 126 -5.05 -7.13 9.47
N TYR A 127 -4.63 -5.94 9.05
CA TYR A 127 -5.52 -4.79 8.91
C TYR A 127 -6.56 -5.00 7.81
N ALA A 128 -6.17 -5.55 6.66
CA ALA A 128 -7.11 -5.86 5.57
C ALA A 128 -8.20 -6.85 6.00
N ARG A 129 -7.86 -7.80 6.88
CA ARG A 129 -8.80 -8.78 7.42
C ARG A 129 -9.74 -8.24 8.50
N THR A 130 -9.22 -7.37 9.37
CA THR A 130 -9.89 -7.05 10.64
C THR A 130 -10.27 -5.58 10.79
N GLY A 131 -9.78 -4.71 9.92
CA GLY A 131 -9.83 -3.26 10.07
C GLY A 131 -8.97 -2.72 11.23
N ARG A 132 -8.14 -3.56 11.87
CA ARG A 132 -7.30 -3.21 13.04
C ARG A 132 -5.90 -3.81 12.89
N GLY A 133 -4.92 -3.28 13.63
CA GLY A 133 -3.58 -3.87 13.68
C GLY A 133 -2.66 -3.56 12.49
N TRP A 134 -2.76 -2.36 11.92
CA TRP A 134 -1.88 -1.90 10.82
C TRP A 134 -0.43 -1.67 11.25
N TRP A 135 -0.13 -1.61 12.55
CA TRP A 135 1.22 -1.38 13.06
C TRP A 135 2.06 -2.68 13.07
N PRO A 136 3.28 -2.70 12.51
CA PRO A 136 4.14 -3.90 12.42
C PRO A 136 4.56 -4.52 13.76
N TRP A 137 4.40 -3.78 14.87
CA TRP A 137 4.71 -4.26 16.23
C TRP A 137 3.48 -4.37 17.15
N GLY A 138 2.27 -4.24 16.61
CA GLY A 138 1.02 -4.41 17.37
C GLY A 138 0.23 -5.65 17.01
#